data_AF-K0RX85-F1
#
_entry.id   AF-K0RX85-F1
#
_cell.length_a   1.000
_cell.length_b   1.000
_cell.length_c   1.000
_cell.angle_alpha   90.00
_cell.angle_beta   90.00
_cell.angle_gamma   90.00
#
_symmetry.space_group_name_H-M   'P 1'
#
loop_
_entity.id
_entity.type
_entity.pdbx_description
1 polymer ?
#
loop_
_entity_poly.entity_id
_entity_poly.type
_entity_poly.pdbx_seq_one_letter_code
_entity_poly.pdbx_strand_id
1 'polypeptide(L)'
;MADVDTDHTCGICLGDPKDPLNLPCGHSFCDGCLNEWRSRYGVKEEMRRKCPICRARIPPSKEMVKTLLVFRDQKQYLEDKNDTSSEDYHAACRALEIAEKDVGADWDGVTVLEDNNDKQAVAAPDYIVRALGRGDIKPVLRWINANHTEDRVNAISCEASIPPLSLTSMYNHLTLMVLLLQLGANVDARDVSGNTAISYAMVNIKKENGIKMVRVLLSWGASFFPGDDHSREECIRKARICGRLELASLLESELGGRRCEIINLSSQPELNGKTCVADEYLPDSNQYKVTLETKSKEVLVLGPDNLKRRDRTPQDCGYYVEFKNGRAIRHDFDSSEECQAFVAALNKGETQSAVSGEAEAAADQAAAELLAELGLDESPRLNVPNKSKKKKKR
;
A
#
# COMPACT_ATOMS: atom_id res chain seq x y z
N MET A 1 -30.93 31.84 15.92
CA MET A 1 -29.76 31.27 16.62
C MET A 1 -28.83 30.83 15.51
N ALA A 2 -27.64 31.43 15.43
CA ALA A 2 -26.70 31.16 14.35
C ALA A 2 -26.21 29.71 14.45
N ASP A 3 -26.36 28.98 13.35
CA ASP A 3 -25.73 27.70 13.09
C ASP A 3 -24.21 27.92 13.15
N VAL A 4 -23.54 27.30 14.13
CA VAL A 4 -22.08 27.27 14.16
C VAL A 4 -21.69 26.08 13.31
N ASP A 5 -21.43 26.39 12.04
CA ASP A 5 -20.76 25.52 11.08
C ASP A 5 -19.39 25.14 11.66
N THR A 6 -19.30 23.99 12.32
CA THR A 6 -18.01 23.43 12.75
C THR A 6 -17.36 22.83 11.53
N ASP A 7 -16.61 23.66 10.83
CA ASP A 7 -15.66 23.32 9.77
C ASP A 7 -14.89 22.04 10.15
N HIS A 8 -15.29 20.90 9.58
CA HIS A 8 -14.76 19.57 9.90
C HIS A 8 -13.38 19.36 9.26
N THR A 9 -12.42 20.23 9.56
CA THR A 9 -11.06 20.15 9.03
C THR A 9 -10.18 19.26 9.89
N CYS A 10 -9.22 18.58 9.27
CA CYS A 10 -8.23 17.81 10.02
C CYS A 10 -7.34 18.74 10.84
N GLY A 11 -7.26 18.49 12.16
CA GLY A 11 -6.45 19.30 13.08
C GLY A 11 -4.92 19.26 12.89
N ILE A 12 -4.42 18.55 11.86
CA ILE A 12 -2.99 18.47 11.51
C ILE A 12 -2.72 19.08 10.13
N CYS A 13 -3.40 18.60 9.09
CA CYS A 13 -3.19 19.11 7.73
C CYS A 13 -4.05 20.33 7.38
N LEU A 14 -5.01 20.70 8.25
CA LEU A 14 -5.92 21.84 8.11
C LEU A 14 -6.76 21.83 6.81
N GLY A 15 -6.89 20.65 6.18
CA GLY A 15 -7.73 20.44 5.00
C GLY A 15 -8.85 19.43 5.27
N ASP A 16 -9.58 19.10 4.20
CA ASP A 16 -10.66 18.10 4.25
C ASP A 16 -10.11 16.75 4.72
N PRO A 17 -10.67 16.17 5.80
CA PRO A 17 -10.14 14.95 6.38
C PRO A 17 -10.40 13.76 5.47
N LYS A 18 -9.32 13.04 5.12
CA LYS A 18 -9.38 11.73 4.46
C LYS A 18 -9.42 10.66 5.53
N ASP A 19 -10.46 9.82 5.50
CA ASP A 19 -10.71 8.80 6.52
C ASP A 19 -10.62 9.38 7.96
N PRO A 20 -11.54 10.29 8.34
CA PRO A 20 -11.49 10.98 9.62
C PRO A 20 -11.56 9.98 10.79
N LEU A 21 -10.63 10.11 11.74
CA LEU A 21 -10.66 9.47 13.04
C LEU A 21 -11.11 10.47 14.09
N ASN A 22 -12.25 10.18 14.71
CA ASN A 22 -12.78 11.00 15.80
C ASN A 22 -12.23 10.50 17.13
N LEU A 23 -11.42 11.34 17.79
CA LEU A 23 -10.90 11.01 19.10
C LEU A 23 -11.99 11.15 20.18
N PRO A 24 -11.89 10.42 21.31
CA PRO A 24 -12.80 10.59 22.44
C PRO A 24 -12.83 12.02 23.03
N CYS A 25 -11.78 12.81 22.77
CA CYS A 25 -11.72 14.22 23.17
C CYS A 25 -12.45 15.18 22.22
N GLY A 26 -13.12 14.67 21.17
CA GLY A 26 -13.91 15.44 20.21
C GLY A 26 -13.13 16.03 19.04
N HIS A 27 -11.81 15.82 18.95
CA HIS A 27 -11.00 16.28 17.82
C HIS A 27 -10.91 15.23 16.72
N SER A 28 -10.93 15.67 15.46
CA SER A 28 -10.86 14.80 14.29
C SER A 28 -9.58 15.02 13.47
N PHE A 29 -9.02 13.93 12.95
CA PHE A 29 -7.80 13.93 12.14
C PHE A 29 -7.93 12.94 10.99
N CYS A 30 -7.24 13.16 9.87
CA CYS A 30 -7.02 12.08 8.91
C CYS A 30 -6.28 10.92 9.59
N ASP A 31 -6.64 9.68 9.29
CA ASP A 31 -5.90 8.50 9.78
C ASP A 31 -4.38 8.63 9.53
N GLY A 32 -4.00 8.94 8.29
CA GLY A 32 -2.60 9.13 7.91
C GLY A 32 -1.90 10.24 8.70
N CYS A 33 -2.58 11.38 8.96
CA CYS A 33 -2.01 12.47 9.72
C CYS A 33 -1.79 12.11 11.20
N LEU A 34 -2.77 11.41 11.82
CA LEU A 34 -2.64 10.98 13.20
C LEU A 34 -1.56 9.91 13.36
N ASN A 35 -1.41 9.02 12.37
CA ASN A 35 -0.35 8.03 12.34
C ASN A 35 1.03 8.68 12.17
N GLU A 36 1.17 9.65 11.27
CA GLU A 36 2.41 10.42 11.14
C GLU A 36 2.75 11.20 12.41
N TRP A 37 1.75 11.75 13.11
CA TRP A 37 1.94 12.36 14.43
C TRP A 37 2.50 11.37 15.47
N ARG A 38 1.98 10.14 15.51
CA ARG A 38 2.49 9.06 16.37
C ARG A 38 3.93 8.69 16.02
N SER A 39 4.27 8.66 14.72
CA SER A 39 5.61 8.30 14.25
C SER A 39 6.61 9.47 14.22
N ARG A 40 6.18 10.71 14.52
CA ARG A 40 7.04 11.90 14.36
C ARG A 40 8.26 11.89 15.30
N TYR A 41 9.40 12.29 14.76
CA TYR A 41 10.66 12.47 15.48
C TYR A 41 10.61 13.68 16.43
N GLY A 42 11.28 13.59 17.58
CA GLY A 42 11.42 14.69 18.56
C GLY A 42 10.22 14.90 19.52
N VAL A 43 9.14 14.15 19.33
CA VAL A 43 8.00 14.11 20.26
C VAL A 43 8.33 13.09 21.36
N LYS A 44 8.26 13.51 22.64
CA LYS A 44 8.42 12.57 23.77
C LYS A 44 7.44 11.41 23.60
N GLU A 45 7.83 10.18 23.93
CA GLU A 45 6.99 8.97 23.79
C GLU A 45 5.59 9.14 24.40
N GLU A 46 5.47 9.88 25.50
CA GLU A 46 4.20 10.21 26.15
C GLU A 46 3.27 11.11 25.32
N MET A 47 3.81 11.91 24.40
CA MET A 47 3.05 12.85 23.58
C MET A 47 2.52 12.20 22.30
N ARG A 48 3.09 11.08 21.86
CA ARG A 48 2.60 10.29 20.70
C ARG A 48 1.19 9.74 20.92
N ARG A 49 0.85 9.47 22.19
CA ARG A 49 -0.46 8.95 22.62
C ARG A 49 -1.38 10.06 23.13
N LYS A 50 -1.07 11.31 22.80
CA LYS A 50 -1.85 12.49 23.18
C LYS A 50 -2.35 13.22 21.95
N CYS A 51 -3.57 13.72 22.04
CA CYS A 51 -4.20 14.54 21.02
C CYS A 51 -3.30 15.74 20.68
N PRO A 52 -2.97 16.00 19.39
CA PRO A 52 -2.17 17.15 18.98
C PRO A 52 -2.71 18.50 19.45
N ILE A 53 -4.04 18.60 19.64
CA ILE A 53 -4.71 19.85 20.00
C ILE A 53 -4.83 20.00 21.52
N CYS A 54 -5.55 19.09 22.18
CA CYS A 54 -5.88 19.23 23.60
C CYS A 54 -5.02 18.38 24.55
N ARG A 55 -4.12 17.56 24.01
CA ARG A 55 -3.25 16.64 24.76
C ARG A 55 -3.98 15.57 25.59
N ALA A 56 -5.30 15.41 25.41
CA ALA A 56 -6.06 14.30 25.96
C ALA A 56 -5.51 12.97 25.42
N ARG A 57 -5.65 11.90 26.22
CA ARG A 57 -5.18 10.57 25.84
C ARG A 57 -5.91 10.05 24.61
N ILE A 58 -5.16 9.43 23.70
CA ILE A 58 -5.67 8.70 22.55
C ILE A 58 -5.61 7.21 22.87
N PRO A 59 -6.74 6.47 22.83
CA PRO A 59 -6.73 5.01 22.89
C PRO A 59 -5.90 4.38 21.76
N PRO A 60 -5.37 3.15 21.95
CA PRO A 60 -4.74 2.41 20.85
C PRO A 60 -5.78 2.08 19.76
N SER A 61 -5.35 2.01 18.50
CA SER A 61 -6.23 1.57 17.42
C SER A 61 -6.47 0.06 17.47
N LYS A 62 -7.52 -0.39 16.76
CA LYS A 62 -7.82 -1.82 16.58
C LYS A 62 -6.65 -2.59 15.99
N GLU A 63 -5.94 -1.98 15.05
CA GLU A 63 -4.72 -2.55 14.45
C GLU A 63 -3.59 -2.71 15.47
N MET A 64 -3.31 -1.68 16.28
CA MET A 64 -2.25 -1.75 17.31
C MET A 64 -2.52 -2.88 18.32
N VAL A 65 -3.76 -3.01 18.77
CA VAL A 65 -4.16 -4.10 19.68
C VAL A 65 -4.07 -5.46 19.00
N LYS A 66 -4.48 -5.58 17.73
CA LYS A 66 -4.36 -6.83 16.96
C LYS A 66 -2.89 -7.25 16.81
N THR A 67 -2.00 -6.32 16.47
CA THR A 67 -0.54 -6.57 16.39
C THR A 67 0.03 -7.02 17.73
N LEU A 68 -0.33 -6.35 18.83
CA LEU A 68 0.08 -6.74 20.18
C LEU A 68 -0.33 -8.19 20.51
N LEU A 69 -1.59 -8.55 20.26
CA LEU A 69 -2.08 -9.90 20.53
C LEU A 69 -1.37 -10.95 19.68
N VAL A 70 -1.14 -10.68 18.40
CA VAL A 70 -0.42 -11.60 17.51
C VAL A 70 1.01 -11.86 17.99
N PHE A 71 1.75 -10.83 18.41
CA PHE A 71 3.11 -11.03 18.91
C PHE A 71 3.15 -11.77 20.26
N ARG A 72 2.14 -11.58 21.12
CA ARG A 72 1.98 -12.39 22.33
C ARG A 72 1.76 -13.87 22.00
N ASP A 73 0.85 -14.16 21.08
CA ASP A 73 0.55 -15.52 20.64
C ASP A 73 1.76 -16.16 19.95
N GLN A 74 2.48 -15.41 19.11
CA GLN A 74 3.69 -15.88 18.44
C GLN A 74 4.80 -16.22 19.44
N LYS A 75 5.05 -15.33 20.42
CA LYS A 75 6.03 -15.58 21.50
C LYS A 75 5.64 -16.82 22.30
N GLN A 76 4.38 -16.92 22.73
CA GLN A 76 3.87 -18.05 23.50
C GLN A 76 4.02 -19.37 22.72
N TYR A 77 3.69 -19.37 21.43
CA TYR A 77 3.83 -20.55 20.57
C TYR A 77 5.28 -21.04 20.46
N LEU A 78 6.26 -20.12 20.38
CA LEU A 78 7.68 -20.46 20.36
C LEU A 78 8.16 -20.99 21.72
N GLU A 79 7.68 -20.40 22.82
CA GLU A 79 7.94 -20.90 24.18
C GLU A 79 7.37 -22.30 24.40
N ASP A 80 6.14 -22.56 23.93
CA ASP A 80 5.49 -23.88 24.01
C ASP A 80 6.25 -24.95 23.21
N LYS A 81 6.95 -24.54 22.15
CA LYS A 81 7.87 -25.39 21.37
C LYS A 81 9.28 -25.49 21.97
N ASN A 82 9.53 -24.80 23.08
CA ASN A 82 10.83 -24.69 23.72
C ASN A 82 11.91 -24.08 22.80
N ASP A 83 11.49 -23.25 21.84
CA ASP A 83 12.36 -22.48 20.95
C ASP A 83 12.52 -21.05 21.49
N THR A 84 13.35 -20.90 22.53
CA THR A 84 13.56 -19.62 23.22
C THR A 84 14.88 -18.94 22.87
N SER A 85 15.54 -19.41 21.80
CA SER A 85 16.87 -18.92 21.39
C SER A 85 17.01 -18.71 19.87
N SER A 86 15.97 -19.01 19.09
CA SER A 86 15.99 -18.71 17.66
C SER A 86 15.98 -17.22 17.38
N GLU A 87 16.45 -16.85 16.18
CA GLU A 87 16.32 -15.49 15.68
C GLU A 87 14.85 -15.06 15.62
N ASP A 88 13.94 -15.97 15.27
CA ASP A 88 12.50 -15.76 15.25
C ASP A 88 11.94 -15.43 16.64
N TYR A 89 12.40 -16.13 17.69
CA TYR A 89 12.02 -15.82 19.07
C TYR A 89 12.51 -14.44 19.50
N HIS A 90 13.78 -14.13 19.22
CA HIS A 90 14.32 -12.82 19.53
C HIS A 90 13.63 -11.69 18.75
N ALA A 91 13.25 -11.92 17.50
CA ALA A 91 12.48 -10.98 16.70
C ALA A 91 11.07 -10.77 17.28
N ALA A 92 10.37 -11.86 17.65
CA ALA A 92 9.06 -11.78 18.29
C ALA A 92 9.12 -11.02 19.63
N CYS A 93 10.18 -11.22 20.42
CA CYS A 93 10.38 -10.46 21.67
C CYS A 93 10.56 -8.96 21.43
N ARG A 94 11.39 -8.58 20.46
CA ARG A 94 11.61 -7.16 20.11
C ARG A 94 10.31 -6.51 19.61
N ALA A 95 9.62 -7.18 18.69
CA ALA A 95 8.37 -6.69 18.13
C ALA A 95 7.26 -6.56 19.20
N LEU A 96 7.21 -7.48 20.16
CA LEU A 96 6.29 -7.41 21.29
C LEU A 96 6.57 -6.21 22.20
N GLU A 97 7.83 -5.96 22.55
CA GLU A 97 8.22 -4.81 23.40
C GLU A 97 7.76 -3.48 22.78
N ILE A 98 7.85 -3.37 21.47
CA ILE A 98 7.44 -2.18 20.73
C ILE A 98 5.92 -2.07 20.65
N ALA A 99 5.22 -3.17 20.35
CA ALA A 99 3.76 -3.17 20.36
C ALA A 99 3.19 -2.81 21.75
N GLU A 100 3.83 -3.27 22.84
CA GLU A 100 3.46 -2.90 24.21
C GLU A 100 3.71 -1.41 24.49
N LYS A 101 4.81 -0.85 23.97
CA LYS A 101 5.11 0.58 24.08
C LYS A 101 4.11 1.44 23.29
N ASP A 102 3.75 1.02 22.09
CA ASP A 102 2.82 1.71 21.20
C ASP A 102 1.41 1.72 21.79
N VAL A 103 0.93 0.59 22.28
CA VAL A 103 -0.36 0.47 22.99
C VAL A 103 -0.33 1.25 24.32
N GLY A 104 0.80 1.18 25.00
CA GLY A 104 1.08 1.89 26.25
C GLY A 104 0.75 1.07 27.50
N ALA A 105 1.63 1.15 28.50
CA ALA A 105 1.53 0.42 29.76
C ALA A 105 0.26 0.73 30.60
N ASP A 106 -0.42 1.84 30.30
CA ASP A 106 -1.65 2.29 30.95
C ASP A 106 -2.92 1.84 30.19
N TRP A 107 -2.80 1.00 29.15
CA TRP A 107 -3.93 0.40 28.47
C TRP A 107 -4.63 -0.61 29.38
N ASP A 108 -5.97 -0.52 29.44
CA ASP A 108 -6.81 -1.31 30.34
C ASP A 108 -7.16 -2.71 29.80
N GLY A 109 -6.63 -3.07 28.63
CA GLY A 109 -6.88 -4.35 27.97
C GLY A 109 -8.16 -4.40 27.13
N VAL A 110 -8.99 -3.35 27.12
CA VAL A 110 -10.30 -3.37 26.45
C VAL A 110 -10.61 -2.13 25.63
N THR A 111 -10.06 -0.96 25.98
CA THR A 111 -10.40 0.30 25.32
C THR A 111 -9.66 0.43 23.99
N VAL A 112 -10.41 0.49 22.89
CA VAL A 112 -9.87 0.61 21.52
C VAL A 112 -10.47 1.86 20.88
N LEU A 113 -9.68 2.59 20.10
CA LEU A 113 -10.18 3.66 19.25
C LEU A 113 -11.02 3.02 18.15
N GLU A 114 -12.33 3.29 18.17
CA GLU A 114 -13.23 2.83 17.12
C GLU A 114 -12.96 3.60 15.83
N ASP A 115 -12.85 2.87 14.73
CA ASP A 115 -12.76 3.45 13.41
C ASP A 115 -14.17 3.75 12.93
N ASN A 116 -14.40 4.92 12.31
CA ASN A 116 -15.72 5.31 11.79
C ASN A 116 -16.23 4.38 10.66
N ASN A 117 -15.40 3.45 10.18
CA ASN A 117 -15.67 2.52 9.09
C ASN A 117 -15.43 1.08 9.56
N ASP A 118 -16.40 0.49 10.25
CA ASP A 118 -16.43 -0.95 10.59
C ASP A 118 -16.69 -1.84 9.35
N LYS A 119 -16.05 -1.54 8.21
CA LYS A 119 -16.07 -2.41 7.04
C LYS A 119 -15.27 -3.65 7.37
N GLN A 120 -15.96 -4.78 7.53
CA GLN A 120 -15.31 -6.07 7.74
C GLN A 120 -14.39 -6.37 6.54
N ALA A 121 -13.10 -6.57 6.83
CA ALA A 121 -12.10 -6.85 5.81
C ALA A 121 -12.48 -8.11 5.02
N VAL A 122 -12.44 -8.01 3.70
CA VAL A 122 -12.75 -9.13 2.80
C VAL A 122 -11.60 -10.14 2.88
N ALA A 123 -11.90 -11.42 3.07
CA ALA A 123 -10.89 -12.47 3.02
C ALA A 123 -10.61 -12.85 1.56
N ALA A 124 -9.34 -12.76 1.13
CA ALA A 124 -8.92 -13.20 -0.18
C ALA A 124 -8.84 -14.74 -0.22
N PRO A 125 -9.52 -15.43 -1.17
CA PRO A 125 -9.40 -16.87 -1.31
C PRO A 125 -7.97 -17.33 -1.61
N ASP A 126 -7.59 -18.54 -1.19
CA ASP A 126 -6.23 -19.08 -1.36
C ASP A 126 -5.72 -19.05 -2.80
N TYR A 127 -6.60 -19.28 -3.78
CA TYR A 127 -6.20 -19.25 -5.19
C TYR A 127 -5.83 -17.83 -5.65
N ILE A 128 -6.44 -16.80 -5.07
CA ILE A 128 -6.10 -15.40 -5.29
C ILE A 128 -4.79 -15.04 -4.58
N VAL A 129 -4.61 -15.50 -3.34
CA VAL A 129 -3.34 -15.30 -2.61
C VAL A 129 -2.17 -15.92 -3.39
N ARG A 130 -2.33 -17.13 -3.95
CA ARG A 130 -1.33 -17.75 -4.83
C ARG A 130 -1.12 -16.98 -6.14
N ALA A 131 -2.18 -16.47 -6.75
CA ALA A 131 -2.09 -15.65 -7.96
C ALA A 131 -1.33 -14.34 -7.72
N LEU A 132 -1.59 -13.66 -6.59
CA LEU A 132 -0.84 -12.48 -6.14
C LEU A 132 0.64 -12.82 -5.97
N GLY A 133 0.97 -13.96 -5.35
CA GLY A 133 2.35 -14.41 -5.16
C GLY A 133 3.09 -14.76 -6.46
N ARG A 134 2.38 -15.23 -7.49
CA ARG A 134 2.94 -15.50 -8.82
C ARG A 134 2.96 -14.30 -9.76
N GLY A 135 2.20 -13.25 -9.46
CA GLY A 135 2.03 -12.10 -10.35
C GLY A 135 1.01 -12.35 -11.46
N ASP A 136 0.09 -13.30 -11.26
CA ASP A 136 -0.94 -13.65 -12.24
C ASP A 136 -2.03 -12.57 -12.28
N ILE A 137 -1.87 -11.57 -13.16
CA ILE A 137 -2.74 -10.39 -13.21
C ILE A 137 -4.20 -10.73 -13.55
N LYS A 138 -4.45 -11.57 -14.57
CA LYS A 138 -5.82 -11.89 -15.06
C LYS A 138 -6.75 -12.42 -13.96
N PRO A 139 -6.40 -13.46 -13.18
CA PRO A 139 -7.29 -13.97 -12.12
C PRO A 139 -7.50 -12.95 -10.99
N VAL A 140 -6.49 -12.15 -10.64
CA VAL A 140 -6.60 -11.12 -9.59
C VAL A 140 -7.58 -10.02 -10.02
N LEU A 141 -7.40 -9.45 -11.21
CA LEU A 141 -8.29 -8.41 -11.72
C LEU A 141 -9.72 -8.92 -11.92
N ARG A 142 -9.91 -10.14 -12.43
CA ARG A 142 -11.23 -10.76 -12.56
C ARG A 142 -11.94 -10.88 -11.22
N TRP A 143 -11.23 -11.26 -10.17
CA TRP A 143 -11.83 -11.41 -8.84
C TRP A 143 -12.19 -10.06 -8.21
N ILE A 144 -11.31 -9.05 -8.31
CA ILE A 144 -11.58 -7.69 -7.82
C ILE A 144 -12.81 -7.11 -8.55
N ASN A 145 -12.83 -7.17 -9.88
CA ASN A 145 -13.88 -6.58 -10.69
C ASN A 145 -15.20 -7.36 -10.70
N ALA A 146 -15.22 -8.61 -10.20
CA ALA A 146 -16.45 -9.40 -10.15
C ALA A 146 -17.45 -8.93 -9.08
N ASN A 147 -17.02 -8.10 -8.12
CA ASN A 147 -17.93 -7.55 -7.12
C ASN A 147 -17.51 -6.12 -6.71
N HIS A 148 -18.33 -5.14 -7.09
CA HIS A 148 -18.09 -3.73 -6.75
C HIS A 148 -18.66 -3.31 -5.39
N THR A 149 -19.35 -4.20 -4.66
CA THR A 149 -19.87 -3.90 -3.31
C THR A 149 -18.87 -4.21 -2.21
N GLU A 150 -17.89 -5.08 -2.48
CA GLU A 150 -16.84 -5.49 -1.55
C GLU A 150 -15.53 -4.76 -1.86
N ASP A 151 -14.80 -4.36 -0.82
CA ASP A 151 -13.46 -3.77 -0.99
C ASP A 151 -12.40 -4.88 -1.20
N ARG A 152 -12.48 -5.56 -2.35
CA ARG A 152 -11.60 -6.69 -2.68
C ARG A 152 -10.16 -6.29 -2.93
N VAL A 153 -9.90 -5.06 -3.36
CA VAL A 153 -8.54 -4.56 -3.58
C VAL A 153 -7.78 -4.44 -2.26
N ASN A 154 -8.49 -4.15 -1.16
CA ASN A 154 -7.97 -4.11 0.21
C ASN A 154 -8.35 -5.35 1.04
N ALA A 155 -8.61 -6.48 0.39
CA ALA A 155 -8.79 -7.74 1.08
C ALA A 155 -7.55 -8.14 1.90
N ILE A 156 -7.66 -9.18 2.72
CA ILE A 156 -6.56 -9.69 3.52
C ILE A 156 -6.40 -11.20 3.33
N SER A 157 -5.16 -11.70 3.44
CA SER A 157 -4.91 -13.14 3.46
C SER A 157 -5.44 -13.78 4.75
N CYS A 158 -5.91 -15.03 4.67
CA CYS A 158 -6.54 -15.72 5.80
C CYS A 158 -5.63 -15.91 7.02
N GLU A 159 -4.33 -16.16 6.82
CA GLU A 159 -3.42 -16.53 7.92
C GLU A 159 -2.73 -15.32 8.55
N ALA A 160 -2.14 -14.45 7.73
CA ALA A 160 -1.29 -13.34 8.20
C ALA A 160 -1.92 -11.95 8.00
N SER A 161 -3.20 -11.90 7.60
CA SER A 161 -3.92 -10.67 7.24
C SER A 161 -3.12 -9.75 6.30
N ILE A 162 -2.34 -10.32 5.37
CA ILE A 162 -1.45 -9.54 4.51
C ILE A 162 -2.26 -8.91 3.39
N PRO A 163 -2.19 -7.57 3.18
CA PRO A 163 -2.85 -6.91 2.06
C PRO A 163 -2.29 -7.36 0.70
N PRO A 164 -3.11 -7.44 -0.36
CA PRO A 164 -2.67 -7.73 -1.73
C PRO A 164 -1.49 -6.88 -2.19
N LEU A 165 -1.51 -5.59 -1.86
CA LEU A 165 -0.43 -4.67 -2.21
C LEU A 165 0.91 -5.12 -1.58
N SER A 166 0.90 -5.50 -0.31
CA SER A 166 2.07 -6.03 0.41
C SER A 166 2.57 -7.35 -0.16
N LEU A 167 1.68 -8.28 -0.55
CA LEU A 167 2.06 -9.51 -1.22
C LEU A 167 2.77 -9.23 -2.56
N THR A 168 2.23 -8.32 -3.38
CA THR A 168 2.87 -7.97 -4.65
C THR A 168 4.25 -7.34 -4.46
N SER A 169 4.44 -6.53 -3.42
CA SER A 169 5.74 -5.98 -3.00
C SER A 169 6.72 -7.03 -2.52
N MET A 170 6.26 -7.99 -1.71
CA MET A 170 7.08 -9.09 -1.22
C MET A 170 7.65 -9.92 -2.38
N TYR A 171 6.79 -10.25 -3.36
CA TYR A 171 7.15 -11.07 -4.52
C TYR A 171 7.63 -10.27 -5.74
N ASN A 172 7.80 -8.95 -5.59
CA ASN A 172 8.45 -8.06 -6.57
C ASN A 172 7.69 -7.92 -7.92
N HIS A 173 6.35 -7.92 -7.86
CA HIS A 173 5.43 -7.82 -8.99
C HIS A 173 4.99 -6.37 -9.28
N LEU A 174 5.90 -5.58 -9.83
CA LEU A 174 5.71 -4.13 -10.07
C LEU A 174 4.42 -3.79 -10.83
N THR A 175 4.13 -4.48 -11.93
CA THR A 175 2.94 -4.19 -12.76
C THR A 175 1.65 -4.44 -12.01
N LEU A 176 1.56 -5.56 -11.28
CA LEU A 176 0.37 -5.88 -10.49
C LEU A 176 0.21 -4.90 -9.32
N MET A 177 1.31 -4.48 -8.69
CA MET A 177 1.29 -3.44 -7.65
C MET A 177 0.70 -2.11 -8.16
N VAL A 178 1.13 -1.65 -9.36
CA VAL A 178 0.61 -0.42 -9.98
C VAL A 178 -0.90 -0.54 -10.29
N LEU A 179 -1.34 -1.70 -10.79
CA LEU A 179 -2.76 -1.95 -11.05
C LEU A 179 -3.59 -1.93 -9.77
N LEU A 180 -3.10 -2.53 -8.68
CA LEU A 180 -3.79 -2.50 -7.38
C LEU A 180 -3.91 -1.07 -6.83
N LEU A 181 -2.86 -0.25 -6.92
CA LEU A 181 -2.90 1.16 -6.52
C LEU A 181 -3.94 1.96 -7.32
N GLN A 182 -3.97 1.77 -8.65
CA GLN A 182 -4.99 2.38 -9.52
C GLN A 182 -6.42 1.95 -9.20
N LEU A 183 -6.60 0.77 -8.59
CA LEU A 183 -7.91 0.26 -8.16
C LEU A 183 -8.28 0.71 -6.73
N GLY A 184 -7.42 1.47 -6.05
CA GLY A 184 -7.69 1.97 -4.69
C GLY A 184 -7.11 1.11 -3.58
N ALA A 185 -6.05 0.34 -3.84
CA ALA A 185 -5.29 -0.29 -2.77
C ALA A 185 -4.75 0.78 -1.80
N ASN A 186 -5.00 0.61 -0.51
CA ASN A 186 -4.44 1.44 0.54
C ASN A 186 -2.92 1.23 0.60
N VAL A 187 -2.20 2.30 0.25
CA VAL A 187 -0.73 2.31 0.13
C VAL A 187 -0.02 2.00 1.45
N ASP A 188 -0.63 2.38 2.58
CA ASP A 188 -0.11 2.23 3.93
C ASP A 188 -0.86 1.10 4.70
N ALA A 189 -1.59 0.22 3.99
CA ALA A 189 -2.23 -0.95 4.61
C ALA A 189 -1.20 -1.85 5.29
N ARG A 190 -1.55 -2.33 6.49
CA ARG A 190 -0.64 -3.05 7.38
C ARG A 190 -1.04 -4.51 7.51
N ASP A 191 -0.05 -5.39 7.51
CA ASP A 191 -0.24 -6.76 7.97
C ASP A 191 -0.29 -6.83 9.51
N VAL A 192 -0.39 -8.05 10.04
CA VAL A 192 -0.40 -8.27 11.50
C VAL A 192 0.86 -7.78 12.20
N SER A 193 1.98 -7.71 11.50
CA SER A 193 3.27 -7.26 12.01
C SER A 193 3.50 -5.76 11.81
N GLY A 194 2.52 -5.03 11.29
CA GLY A 194 2.66 -3.60 11.00
C GLY A 194 3.41 -3.29 9.70
N ASN A 195 3.78 -4.30 8.90
CA ASN A 195 4.49 -4.11 7.65
C ASN A 195 3.56 -3.61 6.55
N THR A 196 4.06 -2.65 5.78
CA THR A 196 3.37 -2.10 4.61
C THR A 196 4.03 -2.58 3.32
N ALA A 197 3.43 -2.21 2.19
CA ALA A 197 4.00 -2.48 0.88
C ALA A 197 5.42 -1.89 0.73
N ILE A 198 5.72 -0.74 1.36
CA ILE A 198 7.06 -0.13 1.30
C ILE A 198 8.08 -0.91 2.14
N SER A 199 7.70 -1.48 3.29
CA SER A 199 8.56 -2.38 4.09
C SER A 199 9.07 -3.54 3.23
N TYR A 200 8.16 -4.21 2.50
CA TYR A 200 8.52 -5.32 1.62
C TYR A 200 9.30 -4.90 0.37
N ALA A 201 8.95 -3.76 -0.24
CA ALA A 201 9.74 -3.21 -1.35
C ALA A 201 11.18 -2.92 -0.91
N MET A 202 11.38 -2.44 0.32
CA MET A 202 12.70 -2.18 0.91
C MET A 202 13.53 -3.44 1.15
N VAL A 203 12.90 -4.61 1.34
CA VAL A 203 13.59 -5.91 1.34
C VAL A 203 14.15 -6.25 -0.05
N ASN A 204 13.46 -5.83 -1.10
CA ASN A 204 13.79 -6.12 -2.48
C ASN A 204 14.66 -5.04 -3.18
N ILE A 205 15.19 -4.02 -2.49
CA ILE A 205 15.92 -2.87 -3.12
C ILE A 205 17.15 -3.23 -3.96
N LYS A 206 17.70 -4.44 -3.79
CA LYS A 206 18.80 -4.95 -4.62
C LYS A 206 18.33 -5.34 -6.03
N LYS A 207 17.04 -5.68 -6.18
CA LYS A 207 16.40 -6.00 -7.46
C LYS A 207 15.99 -4.71 -8.16
N GLU A 208 16.01 -4.71 -9.50
CA GLU A 208 15.63 -3.53 -10.30
C GLU A 208 14.20 -3.05 -9.99
N ASN A 209 13.25 -3.98 -9.95
CA ASN A 209 11.86 -3.66 -9.62
C ASN A 209 11.71 -3.12 -8.18
N GLY A 210 12.53 -3.55 -7.22
CA GLY A 210 12.41 -3.10 -5.83
C GLY A 210 12.54 -1.59 -5.68
N ILE A 211 13.51 -0.97 -6.37
CA ILE A 211 13.68 0.49 -6.37
C ILE A 211 12.48 1.18 -7.01
N LYS A 212 12.02 0.65 -8.17
CA LYS A 212 10.84 1.18 -8.87
C LYS A 212 9.59 1.09 -7.99
N MET A 213 9.44 0.01 -7.22
CA MET A 213 8.32 -0.18 -6.30
C MET A 213 8.34 0.85 -5.17
N VAL A 214 9.49 1.09 -4.54
CA VAL A 214 9.63 2.14 -3.52
C VAL A 214 9.26 3.52 -4.09
N ARG A 215 9.77 3.87 -5.28
CA ARG A 215 9.46 5.16 -5.93
C ARG A 215 7.97 5.29 -6.25
N VAL A 216 7.34 4.24 -6.78
CA VAL A 216 5.89 4.23 -7.04
C VAL A 216 5.13 4.43 -5.73
N LEU A 217 5.40 3.64 -4.70
CA LEU A 217 4.72 3.74 -3.40
C LEU A 217 4.84 5.13 -2.79
N LEU A 218 6.02 5.76 -2.81
CA LEU A 218 6.21 7.14 -2.35
C LEU A 218 5.36 8.14 -3.15
N SER A 219 5.30 8.00 -4.47
CA SER A 219 4.48 8.88 -5.32
C SER A 219 2.97 8.70 -5.12
N TRP A 220 2.56 7.54 -4.64
CA TRP A 220 1.19 7.19 -4.23
C TRP A 220 0.91 7.53 -2.76
N GLY A 221 1.84 8.16 -2.06
CA GLY A 221 1.59 8.69 -0.73
C GLY A 221 2.11 7.83 0.43
N ALA A 222 2.81 6.72 0.18
CA ALA A 222 3.38 5.87 1.24
C ALA A 222 4.12 6.71 2.29
N SER A 223 3.61 6.71 3.51
CA SER A 223 4.08 7.60 4.57
C SER A 223 4.43 6.84 5.85
N PHE A 224 3.86 5.65 6.02
CA PHE A 224 4.06 4.85 7.21
C PHE A 224 5.29 3.94 7.08
N PHE A 225 6.18 4.09 8.06
CA PHE A 225 7.34 3.22 8.26
C PHE A 225 7.21 2.65 9.67
N PRO A 226 7.03 1.32 9.83
CA PRO A 226 6.92 0.73 11.17
C PRO A 226 8.20 0.98 11.98
N GLY A 227 8.06 1.23 13.28
CA GLY A 227 9.17 1.57 14.16
C GLY A 227 10.00 0.35 14.52
N ASP A 228 10.89 -0.12 13.63
CA ASP A 228 11.72 -1.32 13.85
C ASP A 228 12.82 -1.45 12.77
N ASP A 229 13.18 -2.69 12.37
CA ASP A 229 13.97 -3.08 11.17
C ASP A 229 13.43 -2.51 9.83
N HIS A 230 12.32 -1.79 9.89
CA HIS A 230 11.63 -1.17 8.77
C HIS A 230 11.31 0.32 9.03
N SER A 231 11.92 0.93 10.05
CA SER A 231 11.86 2.38 10.29
C SER A 231 12.42 3.14 9.10
N ARG A 232 12.08 4.44 8.98
CA ARG A 232 12.58 5.27 7.89
C ARG A 232 14.11 5.34 7.93
N GLU A 233 14.69 5.48 9.12
CA GLU A 233 16.13 5.51 9.37
C GLU A 233 16.81 4.20 8.97
N GLU A 234 16.20 3.06 9.32
CA GLU A 234 16.70 1.76 8.91
C GLU A 234 16.61 1.59 7.39
N CYS A 235 15.52 2.03 6.77
CA CYS A 235 15.36 2.03 5.32
C CYS A 235 16.47 2.86 4.62
N ILE A 236 16.78 4.04 5.16
CA ILE A 236 17.88 4.90 4.69
C ILE A 236 19.24 4.19 4.87
N ARG A 237 19.49 3.60 6.05
CA ARG A 237 20.73 2.86 6.33
C ARG A 237 20.89 1.68 5.37
N LYS A 238 19.84 0.89 5.15
CA LYS A 238 19.82 -0.24 4.24
C LYS A 238 20.05 0.18 2.78
N ALA A 239 19.46 1.29 2.35
CA ALA A 239 19.71 1.88 1.03
C ALA A 239 21.19 2.23 0.85
N ARG A 240 21.83 2.87 1.85
CA ARG A 240 23.27 3.18 1.84
C ARG A 240 24.13 1.93 1.73
N ILE A 241 23.87 0.92 2.56
CA ILE A 241 24.62 -0.35 2.55
C ILE A 241 24.49 -1.07 1.21
N CYS A 242 23.34 -0.95 0.54
CA CYS A 242 23.13 -1.51 -0.80
C CYS A 242 23.65 -0.63 -1.94
N GLY A 243 24.36 0.47 -1.65
CA GLY A 243 24.88 1.41 -2.64
C GLY A 243 23.81 2.22 -3.37
N ARG A 244 22.60 2.34 -2.80
CA ARG A 244 21.47 3.10 -3.35
C ARG A 244 21.45 4.50 -2.77
N LEU A 245 22.51 5.28 -3.02
CA LEU A 245 22.70 6.60 -2.40
C LEU A 245 21.58 7.59 -2.76
N GLU A 246 21.16 7.62 -4.03
CA GLU A 246 20.04 8.46 -4.46
C GLU A 246 18.74 8.14 -3.70
N LEU A 247 18.45 6.84 -3.49
CA LEU A 247 17.27 6.42 -2.72
C LEU A 247 17.39 6.81 -1.25
N ALA A 248 18.59 6.73 -0.67
CA ALA A 248 18.82 7.17 0.71
C ALA A 248 18.55 8.67 0.84
N SER A 249 19.13 9.50 -0.04
CA SER A 249 18.87 10.95 -0.06
C SER A 249 17.39 11.27 -0.30
N LEU A 250 16.73 10.49 -1.17
CA LEU A 250 15.30 10.61 -1.44
C LEU A 250 14.48 10.43 -0.16
N LEU A 251 14.74 9.36 0.60
CA LEU A 251 14.03 9.03 1.84
C LEU A 251 14.35 9.97 3.01
N GLU A 252 15.49 10.67 2.97
CA GLU A 252 15.86 11.69 3.96
C GLU A 252 15.11 13.00 3.78
N SER A 253 14.65 13.27 2.56
CA SER A 253 13.95 14.50 2.22
C SER A 253 12.44 14.38 2.41
N GLU A 254 11.78 15.50 2.72
CA GLU A 254 10.32 15.53 2.95
C GLU A 254 9.52 15.17 1.70
N LEU A 255 9.94 15.71 0.54
CA LEU A 255 9.22 15.56 -0.72
C LEU A 255 9.83 14.50 -1.64
N GLY A 256 10.92 13.84 -1.25
CA GLY A 256 11.59 12.86 -2.10
C GLY A 256 10.68 11.70 -2.50
N GLY A 257 10.59 11.44 -3.79
CA GLY A 257 9.75 10.41 -4.39
C GLY A 257 8.27 10.75 -4.40
N ARG A 258 7.85 11.87 -3.78
CA ARG A 258 6.46 12.31 -3.73
C ARG A 258 6.04 12.90 -5.07
N ARG A 259 4.77 12.73 -5.39
CA ARG A 259 4.11 13.55 -6.41
C ARG A 259 3.78 14.91 -5.79
N CYS A 260 4.09 15.97 -6.52
CA CYS A 260 3.92 17.35 -6.11
C CYS A 260 3.20 18.15 -7.18
N GLU A 261 2.67 19.29 -6.77
CA GLU A 261 2.20 20.38 -7.62
C GLU A 261 3.20 21.54 -7.52
N ILE A 262 3.56 22.11 -8.67
CA ILE A 262 4.44 23.28 -8.73
C ILE A 262 3.65 24.51 -8.31
N ILE A 263 4.20 25.26 -7.34
CA ILE A 263 3.60 26.49 -6.81
C ILE A 263 4.62 27.62 -6.74
N ASN A 264 4.14 28.86 -6.71
CA ASN A 264 4.94 30.06 -6.46
C ASN A 264 6.19 30.22 -7.35
N LEU A 265 6.19 29.65 -8.56
CA LEU A 265 7.33 29.72 -9.47
C LEU A 265 7.27 30.97 -10.34
N SER A 266 7.88 32.06 -9.87
CA SER A 266 7.85 33.36 -10.56
C SER A 266 8.66 33.40 -11.86
N SER A 267 9.68 32.54 -12.00
CA SER A 267 10.54 32.50 -13.19
C SER A 267 9.86 31.88 -14.40
N GLN A 268 8.92 30.96 -14.18
CA GLN A 268 8.13 30.26 -15.21
C GLN A 268 6.69 30.07 -14.72
N PRO A 269 5.87 31.15 -14.71
CA PRO A 269 4.54 31.13 -14.11
C PRO A 269 3.58 30.11 -14.74
N GLU A 270 3.78 29.77 -16.01
CA GLU A 270 3.03 28.79 -16.78
C GLU A 270 3.19 27.34 -16.29
N LEU A 271 4.18 27.08 -15.43
CA LEU A 271 4.35 25.78 -14.79
C LEU A 271 3.58 25.64 -13.48
N ASN A 272 3.09 26.74 -12.90
CA ASN A 272 2.30 26.66 -11.67
C ASN A 272 1.01 25.87 -11.91
N GLY A 273 0.69 24.97 -10.97
CA GLY A 273 -0.43 24.03 -11.06
C GLY A 273 -0.09 22.73 -11.80
N LYS A 274 1.04 22.65 -12.51
CA LYS A 274 1.47 21.39 -13.14
C LYS A 274 1.98 20.40 -12.10
N THR A 275 1.76 19.11 -12.37
CA THR A 275 2.16 18.02 -11.50
C THR A 275 3.51 17.46 -11.90
N CYS A 276 4.32 17.11 -10.91
CA CYS A 276 5.66 16.56 -11.09
C CYS A 276 5.97 15.51 -10.02
N VAL A 277 7.01 14.71 -10.23
CA VAL A 277 7.55 13.78 -9.22
C VAL A 277 8.93 14.26 -8.83
N ALA A 278 9.21 14.37 -7.53
CA ALA A 278 10.54 14.71 -7.02
C ALA A 278 11.45 13.48 -7.04
N ASP A 279 12.09 13.23 -8.19
CA ASP A 279 12.85 12.00 -8.44
C ASP A 279 14.20 11.92 -7.74
N GLU A 280 14.83 13.06 -7.49
CA GLU A 280 16.12 13.16 -6.83
C GLU A 280 16.12 14.34 -5.87
N TYR A 281 16.71 14.13 -4.68
CA TYR A 281 16.98 15.20 -3.74
C TYR A 281 18.46 15.56 -3.77
N LEU A 282 18.76 16.85 -3.82
CA LEU A 282 20.10 17.44 -3.87
C LEU A 282 20.40 18.08 -2.51
N PRO A 283 21.10 17.39 -1.58
CA PRO A 283 21.27 17.87 -0.21
C PRO A 283 22.08 19.17 -0.12
N ASP A 284 23.07 19.36 -1.00
CA ASP A 284 23.97 20.51 -0.96
C ASP A 284 23.27 21.84 -1.25
N SER A 285 22.20 21.82 -2.07
CA SER A 285 21.42 23.00 -2.42
C SER A 285 20.01 23.01 -1.82
N ASN A 286 19.62 21.94 -1.10
CA ASN A 286 18.25 21.72 -0.63
C ASN A 286 17.22 21.88 -1.77
N GLN A 287 17.47 21.24 -2.90
CA GLN A 287 16.61 21.27 -4.09
C GLN A 287 16.24 19.86 -4.54
N TYR A 288 15.23 19.78 -5.40
CA TYR A 288 14.76 18.55 -5.99
C TYR A 288 14.92 18.61 -7.50
N LYS A 289 15.44 17.54 -8.11
CA LYS A 289 15.19 17.31 -9.54
C LYS A 289 13.81 16.70 -9.66
N VAL A 290 12.91 17.43 -10.31
CA VAL A 290 11.54 17.01 -10.53
C VAL A 290 11.30 16.69 -11.99
N THR A 291 10.59 15.62 -12.28
CA THR A 291 10.14 15.30 -13.64
C THR A 291 8.67 15.69 -13.79
N LEU A 292 8.35 16.52 -14.77
CA LEU A 292 6.98 16.88 -15.11
C LEU A 292 6.20 15.64 -15.59
N GLU A 293 4.93 15.56 -15.18
CA GLU A 293 4.04 14.47 -15.58
C GLU A 293 3.35 14.70 -16.93
N THR A 294 4.10 15.25 -17.88
CA THR A 294 3.68 15.41 -19.26
C THR A 294 4.29 14.30 -20.12
N LYS A 295 3.91 14.19 -21.39
CA LYS A 295 4.57 13.29 -22.34
C LYS A 295 6.04 13.67 -22.60
N SER A 296 6.39 14.95 -22.45
CA SER A 296 7.77 15.42 -22.64
C SER A 296 8.72 14.97 -21.52
N LYS A 297 8.20 14.63 -20.34
CA LYS A 297 9.00 14.24 -19.15
C LYS A 297 10.14 15.23 -18.88
N GLU A 298 9.84 16.52 -19.02
CA GLU A 298 10.81 17.59 -18.77
C GLU A 298 11.28 17.56 -17.32
N VAL A 299 12.59 17.75 -17.11
CA VAL A 299 13.22 17.75 -15.78
C VAL A 299 13.59 19.17 -15.37
N LEU A 300 13.19 19.55 -14.16
CA LEU A 300 13.43 20.86 -13.56
C LEU A 300 14.17 20.71 -12.24
N VAL A 301 14.84 21.76 -11.78
CA VAL A 301 15.42 21.83 -10.44
C VAL A 301 14.68 22.88 -9.64
N LEU A 302 13.94 22.45 -8.61
CA LEU A 302 13.07 23.31 -7.81
C LEU A 302 13.40 23.21 -6.31
N GLY A 303 13.25 24.32 -5.59
CA GLY A 303 13.33 24.33 -4.13
C GLY A 303 12.03 23.81 -3.49
N PRO A 304 12.07 23.43 -2.19
CA PRO A 304 10.89 22.97 -1.46
C PRO A 304 9.74 24.00 -1.46
N ASP A 305 10.05 25.30 -1.41
CA ASP A 305 9.04 26.38 -1.41
C ASP A 305 8.23 26.45 -2.72
N ASN A 306 8.71 25.80 -3.78
CA ASN A 306 8.04 25.71 -5.07
C ASN A 306 7.25 24.41 -5.27
N LEU A 307 7.17 23.56 -4.25
CA LEU A 307 6.56 22.24 -4.34
C LEU A 307 5.54 22.05 -3.23
N LYS A 308 4.32 21.66 -3.61
CA LYS A 308 3.27 21.25 -2.68
C LYS A 308 2.99 19.76 -2.86
N ARG A 309 3.06 18.96 -1.80
CA ARG A 309 2.73 17.53 -1.84
C ARG A 309 1.30 17.33 -2.39
N ARG A 310 1.18 16.48 -3.41
CA ARG A 310 -0.08 16.10 -4.09
C ARG A 310 0.02 14.64 -4.53
N ASP A 311 -0.13 13.73 -3.57
CA ASP A 311 -0.02 12.29 -3.81
C ASP A 311 -1.03 11.79 -4.86
N ARG A 312 -0.67 10.72 -5.56
CA ARG A 312 -1.58 10.07 -6.53
C ARG A 312 -2.81 9.51 -5.85
N THR A 313 -3.91 9.49 -6.59
CA THR A 313 -5.15 8.79 -6.22
C THR A 313 -5.65 8.00 -7.43
N PRO A 314 -6.58 7.04 -7.27
CA PRO A 314 -7.21 6.36 -8.41
C PRO A 314 -7.75 7.33 -9.47
N GLN A 315 -8.34 8.45 -9.04
CA GLN A 315 -8.91 9.47 -9.93
C GLN A 315 -7.85 10.42 -10.50
N ASP A 316 -6.80 10.75 -9.73
CA ASP A 316 -5.71 11.65 -10.09
C ASP A 316 -4.36 10.92 -10.04
N CYS A 317 -4.19 9.94 -10.93
CA CYS A 317 -3.04 9.05 -10.93
C CYS A 317 -1.89 9.52 -11.85
N GLY A 318 -2.06 10.58 -12.65
CA GLY A 318 -1.03 11.17 -13.54
C GLY A 318 -0.60 10.28 -14.74
N TYR A 319 -0.95 9.00 -14.72
CA TYR A 319 -0.81 8.04 -15.81
C TYR A 319 -1.83 6.93 -15.59
N TYR A 320 -2.09 6.11 -16.62
CA TYR A 320 -2.97 4.96 -16.45
C TYR A 320 -2.36 3.70 -17.05
N VAL A 321 -2.31 2.62 -16.29
CA VAL A 321 -1.92 1.29 -16.77
C VAL A 321 -3.16 0.43 -16.95
N GLU A 322 -3.37 -0.02 -18.18
CA GLU A 322 -4.44 -0.94 -18.55
C GLU A 322 -3.87 -2.35 -18.78
N PHE A 323 -4.58 -3.40 -18.37
CA PHE A 323 -4.20 -4.78 -18.68
C PHE A 323 -5.18 -5.39 -19.69
N LYS A 324 -4.73 -5.57 -20.93
CA LYS A 324 -5.52 -6.15 -22.04
C LYS A 324 -4.70 -7.20 -22.78
N ASN A 325 -5.35 -8.29 -23.18
CA ASN A 325 -4.73 -9.37 -23.98
C ASN A 325 -3.41 -9.89 -23.39
N GLY A 326 -3.34 -10.04 -22.07
CA GLY A 326 -2.15 -10.53 -21.37
C GLY A 326 -0.99 -9.53 -21.27
N ARG A 327 -1.18 -8.27 -21.68
CA ARG A 327 -0.15 -7.22 -21.67
C ARG A 327 -0.62 -5.99 -20.89
N ALA A 328 0.31 -5.36 -20.19
CA ALA A 328 0.10 -4.06 -19.58
C ALA A 328 0.44 -2.96 -20.59
N ILE A 329 -0.48 -2.02 -20.79
CA ILE A 329 -0.36 -0.86 -21.66
C ILE A 329 -0.36 0.37 -20.77
N ARG A 330 0.66 1.21 -20.92
CA ARG A 330 0.78 2.48 -20.18
C ARG A 330 0.28 3.63 -21.05
N HIS A 331 -0.60 4.45 -20.49
CA HIS A 331 -1.09 5.70 -21.05
C HIS A 331 -0.45 6.85 -20.27
N ASP A 332 0.30 7.69 -20.98
CA ASP A 332 0.82 8.96 -20.49
C ASP A 332 0.04 10.11 -21.13
N PHE A 333 -0.12 11.21 -20.40
CA PHE A 333 -0.98 12.34 -20.74
C PHE A 333 -0.16 13.63 -20.84
N ASP A 334 -0.70 14.65 -21.51
CA ASP A 334 -0.05 15.97 -21.56
C ASP A 334 -0.40 16.82 -20.34
N SER A 335 -1.42 16.43 -19.57
CA SER A 335 -1.82 17.11 -18.34
C SER A 335 -2.49 16.16 -17.33
N SER A 336 -2.57 16.61 -16.07
CA SER A 336 -3.27 15.90 -15.00
C SER A 336 -4.78 15.81 -15.29
N GLU A 337 -5.33 16.84 -15.91
CA GLU A 337 -6.74 16.99 -16.27
C GLU A 337 -7.13 15.99 -17.36
N GLU A 338 -6.27 15.78 -18.37
CA GLU A 338 -6.47 14.74 -19.39
C GLU A 338 -6.49 13.33 -18.77
N CYS A 339 -5.58 13.06 -17.84
CA CYS A 339 -5.53 11.79 -17.12
C CYS A 339 -6.82 11.56 -16.32
N GLN A 340 -7.28 12.57 -15.57
CA GLN A 340 -8.52 12.52 -14.81
C GLN A 340 -9.74 12.31 -15.71
N ALA A 341 -9.80 13.00 -16.85
CA ALA A 341 -10.88 12.84 -17.83
C ALA A 341 -10.91 11.42 -18.41
N PHE A 342 -9.74 10.85 -18.72
CA PHE A 342 -9.62 9.47 -19.19
C PHE A 342 -10.11 8.45 -18.15
N VAL A 343 -9.69 8.60 -16.89
CA VAL A 343 -10.15 7.74 -15.78
C VAL A 343 -11.66 7.90 -15.55
N ALA A 344 -12.18 9.12 -15.61
CA ALA A 344 -13.61 9.38 -15.47
C ALA A 344 -14.44 8.72 -16.58
N ALA A 345 -13.95 8.71 -17.83
CA ALA A 345 -14.61 8.05 -18.96
C ALA A 345 -14.63 6.51 -18.79
N LEU A 346 -13.56 5.91 -18.28
CA LEU A 346 -13.51 4.48 -17.95
C LEU A 346 -14.56 4.11 -16.89
N ASN A 347 -14.67 4.92 -15.83
CA ASN A 347 -15.62 4.67 -14.75
C ASN A 347 -17.09 4.84 -15.18
N LYS A 348 -17.36 5.65 -16.21
CA LYS A 348 -18.71 5.82 -16.79
C LYS A 348 -19.11 4.71 -17.76
N GLY A 349 -18.23 3.73 -18.02
CA GLY A 349 -18.50 2.62 -18.93
C GLY A 349 -18.39 2.98 -20.42
N GLU A 350 -17.97 4.20 -20.77
CA GLU A 350 -17.94 4.69 -22.16
C GLU A 350 -16.78 4.10 -23.00
N THR A 351 -15.96 3.22 -22.41
CA THR A 351 -14.80 2.58 -23.09
C THR A 351 -14.77 1.06 -23.04
N GLN A 352 -15.81 0.40 -22.51
CA GLN A 352 -16.08 -1.00 -22.90
C GLN A 352 -16.75 -1.01 -24.28
N SER A 353 -15.95 -0.76 -25.32
CA SER A 353 -16.36 -1.02 -26.69
C SER A 353 -16.76 -2.49 -26.80
N ALA A 354 -18.01 -2.73 -27.20
CA ALA A 354 -18.65 -4.03 -27.39
C ALA A 354 -17.92 -5.00 -28.34
N VAL A 355 -16.77 -4.61 -28.88
CA VAL A 355 -15.93 -5.40 -29.79
C VAL A 355 -14.99 -6.37 -29.03
N SER A 356 -14.69 -6.15 -27.74
CA SER A 356 -13.71 -7.00 -27.03
C SER A 356 -14.29 -8.29 -26.45
N GLY A 357 -15.58 -8.31 -26.07
CA GLY A 357 -16.21 -9.48 -25.45
C GLY A 357 -16.37 -10.65 -26.43
N GLU A 358 -16.77 -10.37 -27.67
CA GLU A 358 -16.92 -11.39 -28.70
C GLU A 358 -15.57 -11.95 -29.18
N ALA A 359 -14.55 -11.09 -29.29
CA ALA A 359 -13.20 -11.50 -29.67
C ALA A 359 -12.51 -12.33 -28.57
N GLU A 360 -12.70 -11.99 -27.29
CA GLU A 360 -12.15 -12.76 -26.16
C GLU A 360 -12.88 -14.10 -25.99
N ALA A 361 -14.21 -14.12 -26.12
CA ALA A 361 -14.98 -15.37 -26.13
C ALA A 361 -14.59 -16.28 -27.30
N ALA A 362 -14.37 -15.72 -28.49
CA ALA A 362 -13.91 -16.49 -29.65
C ALA A 362 -12.49 -17.04 -29.48
N ALA A 363 -11.58 -16.28 -28.84
CA ALA A 363 -10.22 -16.73 -28.56
C ALA A 363 -10.18 -17.83 -27.49
N ASP A 364 -10.99 -17.71 -26.43
CA ASP A 364 -11.10 -18.73 -25.38
C ASP A 364 -11.76 -20.01 -25.92
N GLN A 365 -12.77 -19.88 -26.80
CA GLN A 365 -13.39 -21.00 -27.54
C GLN A 365 -12.37 -21.71 -28.43
N ALA A 366 -11.60 -20.97 -29.23
CA ALA A 366 -10.58 -21.54 -30.11
C ALA A 366 -9.47 -22.25 -29.33
N ALA A 367 -9.07 -21.71 -28.17
CA ALA A 367 -8.10 -22.36 -27.29
C ALA A 367 -8.64 -23.66 -26.68
N ALA A 368 -9.91 -23.68 -26.27
CA ALA A 368 -10.57 -24.88 -25.76
C ALA A 368 -10.72 -25.97 -26.83
N GLU A 369 -11.07 -25.59 -28.07
CA GLU A 369 -11.16 -26.52 -29.20
C GLU A 369 -9.79 -27.12 -29.55
N LEU A 370 -8.72 -26.31 -29.52
CA LEU A 370 -7.36 -26.78 -29.78
C LEU A 370 -6.85 -27.73 -28.68
N LEU A 371 -7.21 -27.49 -27.41
CA LEU A 371 -6.89 -28.39 -26.30
C LEU A 371 -7.64 -29.73 -26.40
N ALA A 372 -8.89 -29.70 -26.89
CA ALA A 372 -9.68 -30.90 -27.16
C ALA A 372 -9.10 -31.72 -28.33
N GLU A 373 -8.63 -31.07 -29.40
CA GLU A 373 -7.95 -31.73 -30.52
C GLU A 373 -6.61 -32.38 -30.11
N LEU A 374 -5.88 -31.77 -29.18
CA LEU A 374 -4.63 -32.30 -28.64
C LEU A 374 -4.84 -33.39 -27.56
N GLY A 375 -6.09 -33.68 -27.18
CA GLY A 375 -6.43 -34.72 -26.21
C GLY A 375 -5.95 -34.44 -24.78
N LEU A 376 -5.69 -33.17 -24.44
CA LEU A 376 -5.17 -32.73 -23.14
C LEU A 376 -6.29 -32.28 -22.20
N ASP A 377 -7.38 -33.02 -22.16
CA ASP A 377 -8.52 -32.70 -21.30
C ASP A 377 -8.20 -33.15 -19.87
N GLU A 378 -7.61 -32.26 -19.06
CA GLU A 378 -7.36 -32.51 -17.63
C GLU A 378 -8.68 -32.50 -16.84
N SER A 379 -9.35 -33.66 -16.82
CA SER A 379 -10.29 -33.98 -15.75
C SER A 379 -9.51 -34.51 -14.53
N PRO A 380 -9.68 -33.93 -13.32
CA PRO A 380 -8.98 -34.43 -12.14
C PRO A 380 -9.60 -35.77 -11.70
N ARG A 381 -8.92 -36.88 -12.02
CA ARG A 381 -9.26 -38.18 -11.43
C ARG A 381 -8.85 -38.18 -9.96
N LEU A 382 -9.85 -38.08 -9.09
CA LEU A 382 -9.74 -38.32 -7.66
C LEU A 382 -9.23 -39.75 -7.40
N ASN A 383 -7.99 -39.87 -6.91
CA ASN A 383 -7.48 -41.14 -6.38
C ASN A 383 -7.97 -41.32 -4.94
N VAL A 384 -8.95 -42.21 -4.76
CA VAL A 384 -9.38 -42.71 -3.44
C VAL A 384 -8.43 -43.81 -2.97
N PRO A 385 -7.92 -43.80 -1.72
CA PRO A 385 -7.02 -44.83 -1.23
C PRO A 385 -7.81 -46.06 -0.76
N ASN A 386 -7.59 -47.22 -1.40
CA ASN A 386 -8.28 -48.45 -1.01
C ASN A 386 -7.45 -49.27 -0.01
N LYS A 387 -8.00 -49.45 1.20
CA LYS A 387 -7.47 -50.34 2.24
C LYS A 387 -7.92 -51.80 1.98
N SER A 388 -6.94 -52.70 2.08
CA SER A 388 -7.03 -54.07 2.66
C SER A 388 -7.68 -55.22 1.86
N LYS A 389 -6.91 -56.29 1.58
CA LYS A 389 -6.92 -57.60 2.30
C LYS A 389 -6.26 -58.75 1.51
N LYS A 390 -5.38 -59.47 2.24
CA LYS A 390 -5.17 -60.95 2.31
C LYS A 390 -4.70 -61.76 1.07
N LYS A 391 -3.47 -62.31 1.23
CA LYS A 391 -3.04 -63.73 1.20
C LYS A 391 -3.64 -64.68 0.14
N LYS A 392 -2.78 -65.34 -0.66
CA LYS A 392 -2.28 -66.73 -0.46
C LYS A 392 -1.41 -67.24 -1.63
N LYS A 393 -0.30 -67.91 -1.26
CA LYS A 393 0.36 -69.10 -1.83
C LYS A 393 0.46 -69.23 -3.37
N ARG A 394 1.69 -69.36 -3.87
CA ARG A 394 2.31 -70.68 -4.05
C ARG A 394 3.82 -70.59 -3.93
#